data_AF-A0A7X8D667-F1
#
_entry.id   AF-A0A7X8D667-F1
#
_cell.length_a   1.000
_cell.length_b   1.000
_cell.length_c   1.000
_cell.angle_alpha   90.00
_cell.angle_beta   90.00
_cell.angle_gamma   90.00
#
_symmetry.space_group_name_H-M   'P 1'
#
loop_
_entity.id
_entity.type
_entity.pdbx_description
1 polymer ?
#
loop_
_entity_poly.entity_id
_entity_poly.type
_entity_poly.pdbx_seq_one_letter_code
_entity_poly.pdbx_strand_id
1 'polypeptide(L)'
;MWLRWISLSGAALLLQACALSTTTETIPLPFQALGNEPGWSVVISPEHQATITLDYGEQQFALPLPPAQVTYAGTHYRAEYQDQPFALDIIFNTCSDTMSDTSYPYETRLEILGKQYQGCGRPAP
;
A
#
# COMPACT_ATOMS: atom_id res chain seq x y z
N MET A 1 72.40 -12.30 -18.15
CA MET A 1 71.10 -11.81 -18.66
C MET A 1 70.39 -13.03 -19.26
N TRP A 2 69.33 -13.64 -18.74
CA TRP A 2 68.14 -13.13 -18.04
C TRP A 2 67.54 -14.20 -17.08
N LEU A 3 67.35 -13.83 -15.80
CA LEU A 3 66.41 -14.42 -14.83
C LEU A 3 64.99 -14.51 -15.40
N ARG A 4 64.39 -15.67 -15.72
CA ARG A 4 62.93 -15.75 -15.98
C ARG A 4 62.17 -15.88 -14.67
N TRP A 5 61.15 -15.03 -14.54
CA TRP A 5 60.38 -14.78 -13.33
C TRP A 5 59.31 -15.84 -13.10
N ILE A 6 59.05 -16.13 -11.83
CA ILE A 6 57.99 -17.00 -11.31
C ILE A 6 56.64 -16.30 -11.53
N SER A 7 55.66 -17.00 -12.10
CA SER A 7 54.27 -16.55 -12.11
C SER A 7 53.49 -17.41 -11.12
N LEU A 8 53.20 -16.86 -9.93
CA LEU A 8 52.24 -17.42 -8.98
C LEU A 8 50.86 -16.93 -9.39
N SER A 9 50.04 -17.80 -9.96
CA SER A 9 48.62 -17.53 -10.20
C SER A 9 47.85 -17.68 -8.90
N GLY A 10 47.64 -16.57 -8.19
CA GLY A 10 46.67 -16.50 -7.10
C GLY A 10 45.25 -16.36 -7.66
N ALA A 11 44.47 -17.43 -7.65
CA ALA A 11 43.05 -17.37 -7.95
C ALA A 11 42.29 -16.89 -6.70
N ALA A 12 41.92 -15.61 -6.67
CA ALA A 12 41.04 -15.06 -5.65
C ALA A 12 39.59 -15.49 -5.95
N LEU A 13 39.04 -16.40 -5.14
CA LEU A 13 37.62 -16.74 -5.16
C LEU A 13 36.81 -15.56 -4.60
N LEU A 14 36.01 -14.92 -5.45
CA LEU A 14 34.99 -13.94 -5.04
C LEU A 14 33.69 -14.69 -4.70
N LEU A 15 33.42 -14.88 -3.41
CA LEU A 15 32.09 -15.25 -2.92
C LEU A 15 31.18 -14.01 -3.05
N GLN A 16 30.38 -13.95 -4.12
CA GLN A 16 29.34 -12.93 -4.24
C GLN A 16 28.16 -13.34 -3.36
N ALA A 17 27.98 -12.66 -2.22
CA ALA A 17 26.76 -12.73 -1.45
C ALA A 17 25.63 -12.07 -2.24
N CYS A 18 24.64 -12.85 -2.68
CA CYS A 18 23.42 -12.33 -3.26
C CYS A 18 22.59 -11.74 -2.11
N ALA A 19 22.55 -10.41 -1.99
CA ALA A 19 21.68 -9.74 -1.03
C ALA A 19 20.24 -9.79 -1.58
N LEU A 20 19.35 -10.51 -0.89
CA LEU A 20 17.92 -10.48 -1.14
C LEU A 20 17.38 -9.16 -0.55
N SER A 21 17.15 -8.17 -1.40
CA SER A 21 16.38 -6.97 -1.03
C SER A 21 14.90 -7.36 -0.97
N THR A 22 14.37 -7.61 0.23
CA THR A 22 12.93 -7.63 0.45
C THR A 22 12.42 -6.19 0.40
N THR A 23 12.08 -5.72 -0.79
CA THR A 23 11.30 -4.50 -0.93
C THR A 23 9.91 -4.80 -0.38
N THR A 24 9.63 -4.33 0.84
CA THR A 24 8.27 -4.28 1.35
C THR A 24 7.47 -3.41 0.39
N GLU A 25 6.66 -4.03 -0.46
CA GLU A 25 5.84 -3.33 -1.44
C GLU A 25 4.83 -2.46 -0.67
N THR A 26 4.97 -1.16 -0.79
CA THR A 26 4.05 -0.17 -0.23
C THR A 26 3.16 0.35 -1.34
N ILE A 27 1.91 0.69 -1.01
CA ILE A 27 1.04 1.37 -1.97
C ILE A 27 1.64 2.70 -2.45
N PRO A 28 1.40 3.10 -3.71
CA PRO A 28 1.78 4.43 -4.19
C PRO A 28 0.87 5.50 -3.58
N LEU A 29 1.47 6.64 -3.21
CA LEU A 29 0.75 7.83 -2.78
C LEU A 29 0.81 8.92 -3.88
N PRO A 30 -0.24 9.74 -4.05
CA PRO A 30 -1.52 9.66 -3.35
C PRO A 30 -2.30 8.40 -3.73
N PHE A 31 -3.16 7.93 -2.83
CA PHE A 31 -3.91 6.69 -2.98
C PHE A 31 -5.41 6.94 -2.85
N GLN A 32 -6.22 6.24 -3.64
CA GLN A 32 -7.68 6.27 -3.56
C GLN A 32 -8.23 4.87 -3.33
N ALA A 33 -8.97 4.69 -2.22
CA ALA A 33 -9.90 3.58 -2.00
C ALA A 33 -11.33 4.07 -2.26
N LEU A 34 -12.18 3.22 -2.83
CA LEU A 34 -13.59 3.56 -3.10
C LEU A 34 -14.49 2.33 -3.17
N GLY A 35 -15.78 2.51 -2.92
CA GLY A 35 -16.79 1.49 -3.18
C GLY A 35 -18.17 2.09 -3.42
N ASN A 36 -19.06 1.29 -3.99
CA ASN A 36 -20.31 1.76 -4.61
C ASN A 36 -21.56 1.62 -3.72
N GLU A 37 -21.62 0.65 -2.80
CA GLU A 37 -22.83 0.35 -2.02
C GLU A 37 -22.54 0.07 -0.54
N PRO A 38 -22.90 1.00 0.38
CA PRO A 38 -23.19 2.41 0.11
C PRO A 38 -21.96 3.12 -0.51
N GLY A 39 -22.15 4.27 -1.16
CA GLY A 39 -21.06 4.99 -1.81
C GLY A 39 -20.07 5.57 -0.81
N TRP A 40 -18.79 5.25 -0.96
CA TRP A 40 -17.72 5.75 -0.08
C TRP A 40 -16.39 5.93 -0.82
N SER A 41 -15.51 6.78 -0.29
CA SER A 41 -14.12 6.88 -0.73
C SER A 41 -13.18 7.34 0.37
N VAL A 42 -11.93 6.88 0.31
CA VAL A 42 -10.82 7.41 1.11
C VAL A 42 -9.69 7.82 0.17
N VAL A 43 -9.24 9.07 0.28
CA VAL A 43 -8.05 9.57 -0.43
C VAL A 43 -6.95 9.83 0.59
N ILE A 44 -5.80 9.19 0.41
CA ILE A 44 -4.61 9.37 1.23
C ILE A 44 -3.63 10.28 0.47
N SER A 45 -3.28 11.42 1.07
CA SER A 45 -2.30 12.34 0.50
C SER A 45 -0.85 11.87 0.73
N PRO A 46 0.14 12.44 0.02
CA PRO A 46 1.57 12.17 0.29
C PRO A 46 1.99 12.52 1.72
N GLU A 47 1.32 13.48 2.35
CA GLU A 47 1.51 13.89 3.75
C GLU A 47 0.82 12.96 4.75
N HIS A 48 0.28 11.81 4.29
CA HIS A 48 -0.43 10.82 5.11
C HIS A 48 -1.70 11.37 5.77
N GLN A 49 -2.35 12.34 5.14
CA GLN A 49 -3.68 12.79 5.52
C GLN A 49 -4.73 11.97 4.77
N ALA A 50 -5.67 11.35 5.49
CA ALA A 50 -6.84 10.71 4.89
C ALA A 50 -8.00 11.70 4.79
N THR A 51 -8.60 11.81 3.60
CA THR A 51 -9.92 12.43 3.39
C THR A 51 -10.93 11.33 3.14
N ILE A 52 -11.96 11.24 3.96
CA ILE A 52 -12.97 10.20 3.92
C ILE A 52 -14.28 10.84 3.52
N THR A 53 -14.96 10.23 2.57
CA THR A 53 -16.29 10.60 2.10
C THR A 53 -17.18 9.38 2.22
N LEU A 54 -18.29 9.49 2.95
CA LEU A 54 -19.27 8.41 3.16
C LEU A 54 -20.64 8.82 2.62
N ASP A 55 -21.54 7.85 2.54
CA ASP A 55 -22.96 8.04 2.25
C ASP A 55 -23.18 8.95 1.02
N TYR A 56 -22.48 8.64 -0.09
CA TYR A 56 -22.57 9.38 -1.36
C TYR A 56 -22.21 10.88 -1.26
N GLY A 57 -21.37 11.26 -0.28
CA GLY A 57 -20.94 12.65 -0.11
C GLY A 57 -21.65 13.41 0.98
N GLU A 58 -22.63 12.81 1.66
CA GLU A 58 -23.34 13.44 2.77
C GLU A 58 -22.45 13.66 3.99
N GLN A 59 -21.41 12.84 4.16
CA GLN A 59 -20.45 12.94 5.25
C GLN A 59 -19.03 13.02 4.72
N GLN A 60 -18.28 14.03 5.16
CA GLN A 60 -16.87 14.19 4.82
C GLN A 60 -16.08 14.65 6.04
N PHE A 61 -14.93 14.01 6.26
CA PHE A 61 -14.00 14.37 7.32
C PHE A 61 -12.58 13.93 6.95
N ALA A 62 -11.60 14.39 7.73
CA ALA A 62 -10.21 14.06 7.52
C ALA A 62 -9.52 13.74 8.84
N LEU A 63 -8.56 12.82 8.80
CA LEU A 63 -7.68 12.51 9.93
C LEU A 63 -6.25 12.22 9.45
N PRO A 64 -5.24 12.51 10.28
CA PRO A 64 -3.88 12.05 10.01
C PRO A 64 -3.81 10.53 10.18
N LEU A 65 -3.12 9.85 9.27
CA LEU A 65 -2.84 8.43 9.40
C LEU A 65 -1.48 8.22 10.09
N PRO A 66 -1.38 7.27 11.03
CA PRO A 66 -0.08 6.85 11.53
C PRO A 66 0.68 6.07 10.45
N PRO A 67 1.96 5.74 10.71
CA PRO A 67 2.72 4.86 9.83
C PRO A 67 1.96 3.58 9.50
N ALA A 68 1.93 3.21 8.22
CA ALA A 68 1.23 2.02 7.78
C ALA A 68 1.89 0.74 8.30
N GLN A 69 1.09 -0.25 8.63
CA GLN A 69 1.55 -1.61 8.88
C GLN A 69 1.56 -2.34 7.53
N VAL A 70 2.75 -2.68 7.04
CA VAL A 70 2.90 -3.28 5.72
C VAL A 70 3.29 -4.75 5.85
N THR A 71 2.60 -5.60 5.11
CA THR A 71 2.81 -7.04 5.05
C THR A 71 2.98 -7.49 3.60
N TYR A 72 3.28 -8.77 3.38
CA TYR A 72 3.31 -9.33 2.03
C TYR A 72 1.93 -9.30 1.34
N ALA A 73 0.84 -9.26 2.12
CA ALA A 73 -0.52 -9.33 1.63
C ALA A 73 -1.15 -7.95 1.37
N GLY A 74 -0.54 -6.88 1.89
CA GLY A 74 -1.13 -5.56 1.81
C GLY A 74 -0.58 -4.52 2.78
N THR A 75 -1.20 -3.35 2.72
CA THR A 75 -0.94 -2.19 3.57
C THR A 75 -2.15 -1.93 4.47
N HIS A 76 -1.90 -1.71 5.77
CA HIS A 76 -2.95 -1.54 6.78
C HIS A 76 -2.74 -0.26 7.57
N TYR A 77 -3.79 0.56 7.65
CA TYR A 77 -3.84 1.72 8.53
C TYR A 77 -4.78 1.47 9.70
N ARG A 78 -4.37 1.90 10.89
CA ARG A 78 -5.13 1.80 12.14
C ARG A 78 -5.04 3.14 12.85
N ALA A 79 -6.16 3.81 13.03
CA ALA A 79 -6.24 5.11 13.68
C ALA A 79 -7.53 5.19 14.50
N GLU A 80 -7.81 6.36 15.07
CA GLU A 80 -9.06 6.65 15.76
C GLU A 80 -9.67 7.93 15.20
N TYR A 81 -11.00 7.96 15.13
CA TYR A 81 -11.78 9.14 14.77
C TYR A 81 -12.96 9.26 15.74
N GLN A 82 -13.02 10.36 16.49
CA GLN A 82 -14.05 10.58 17.53
C GLN A 82 -14.15 9.42 18.54
N ASP A 83 -13.00 8.95 19.05
CA ASP A 83 -12.91 7.81 19.96
C ASP A 83 -13.50 6.50 19.41
N GLN A 84 -13.66 6.40 18.08
CA GLN A 84 -14.07 5.19 17.37
C GLN A 84 -12.93 4.67 16.49
N PRO A 85 -12.82 3.34 16.29
CA PRO A 85 -11.83 2.77 15.40
C PRO A 85 -11.95 3.28 13.97
N PHE A 86 -10.82 3.60 13.37
CA PHE A 86 -10.63 3.70 11.93
C PHE A 86 -9.67 2.59 11.50
N ALA A 87 -10.10 1.77 10.55
CA ALA A 87 -9.23 0.80 9.89
C ALA A 87 -9.40 0.88 8.38
N LEU A 88 -8.28 0.96 7.66
CA LEU A 88 -8.26 0.81 6.22
C LEU A 88 -7.28 -0.31 5.87
N ASP A 89 -7.80 -1.37 5.27
CA ASP A 89 -7.02 -2.47 4.74
C ASP A 89 -6.94 -2.35 3.22
N ILE A 90 -5.73 -2.42 2.68
CA ILE A 90 -5.46 -2.38 1.24
C ILE A 90 -4.74 -3.68 0.89
N ILE A 91 -5.44 -4.57 0.20
CA ILE A 91 -5.02 -5.94 -0.07
C ILE A 91 -4.48 -6.00 -1.50
N PHE A 92 -3.32 -6.64 -1.68
CA PHE A 92 -2.65 -6.80 -2.97
C PHE A 92 -3.32 -7.91 -3.80
N ASN A 93 -4.59 -7.70 -4.14
CA ASN A 93 -5.38 -8.54 -5.00
C ASN A 93 -6.16 -7.69 -6.01
N THR A 94 -6.34 -8.22 -7.23
CA THR A 94 -7.11 -7.54 -8.27
C THR A 94 -8.58 -7.44 -7.86
N CYS A 95 -9.15 -6.24 -7.97
CA CYS A 95 -10.55 -5.96 -7.65
C CYS A 95 -11.28 -5.52 -8.92
N SER A 96 -12.45 -6.09 -9.18
CA SER A 96 -13.29 -5.73 -10.32
C SER A 96 -14.51 -4.98 -9.82
N ASP A 97 -14.69 -3.75 -10.29
CA ASP A 97 -15.96 -3.06 -10.13
C ASP A 97 -16.92 -3.51 -11.24
N THR A 98 -17.87 -4.38 -10.88
CA THR A 98 -18.85 -4.97 -11.81
C THR A 98 -19.75 -3.93 -12.46
N MET A 99 -19.82 -2.70 -11.94
CA MET A 99 -20.64 -1.64 -12.52
C MET A 99 -19.90 -0.81 -13.57
N SER A 100 -18.57 -0.77 -13.53
CA SER A 100 -17.75 0.12 -14.39
C SER A 100 -16.79 -0.63 -15.33
N ASP A 101 -16.83 -1.97 -15.34
CA ASP A 101 -15.87 -2.85 -16.05
C ASP A 101 -14.40 -2.46 -15.80
N THR A 102 -14.14 -1.81 -14.66
CA THR A 102 -12.82 -1.29 -14.31
C THR A 102 -12.12 -2.29 -13.40
N SER A 103 -10.93 -2.71 -13.81
CA SER A 103 -10.03 -3.52 -13.00
C SER A 103 -9.11 -2.63 -12.19
N TYR A 104 -9.07 -2.86 -10.89
CA TYR A 104 -8.24 -2.15 -9.92
C TYR A 104 -7.14 -3.09 -9.39
N PRO A 105 -5.94 -2.58 -9.11
CA PRO A 105 -4.84 -3.39 -8.59
C PRO A 105 -5.03 -3.85 -7.13
N TYR A 106 -5.95 -3.24 -6.38
CA TYR A 106 -6.14 -3.50 -4.96
C TYR A 106 -7.60 -3.71 -4.58
N GLU A 107 -7.84 -4.65 -3.68
CA GLU A 107 -9.06 -4.72 -2.86
C GLU A 107 -8.89 -3.84 -1.62
N THR A 108 -9.98 -3.26 -1.13
CA THR A 108 -9.95 -2.42 0.06
C THR A 108 -11.11 -2.73 1.01
N ARG A 109 -10.84 -2.60 2.31
CA ARG A 109 -11.85 -2.69 3.37
C ARG A 109 -11.69 -1.50 4.31
N LEU A 110 -12.79 -0.80 4.57
CA LEU A 110 -12.83 0.33 5.48
C LEU A 110 -13.72 -0.05 6.67
N GLU A 111 -13.24 0.20 7.88
CA GLU A 111 -14.05 0.23 9.09
C GLU A 111 -14.00 1.64 9.67
N ILE A 112 -15.16 2.25 9.83
CA ILE A 112 -15.28 3.56 10.49
C ILE A 112 -16.70 3.78 11.01
N LEU A 113 -16.84 4.47 12.14
CA LEU A 113 -18.13 4.80 12.75
C LEU A 113 -19.00 3.54 12.99
N GLY A 114 -18.36 2.40 13.30
CA GLY A 114 -19.03 1.12 13.52
C GLY A 114 -19.60 0.46 12.25
N LYS A 115 -19.32 0.99 11.06
CA LYS A 115 -19.71 0.40 9.76
C LYS A 115 -18.49 -0.17 9.05
N GLN A 116 -18.72 -1.22 8.27
CA GLN A 116 -17.72 -1.84 7.40
C GLN A 116 -18.10 -1.66 5.93
N TYR A 117 -17.12 -1.35 5.11
CA TYR A 117 -17.27 -1.13 3.69
C TYR A 117 -16.25 -1.95 2.91
N GLN A 118 -16.64 -2.39 1.72
CA GLN A 118 -15.78 -3.10 0.78
C GLN A 118 -15.67 -2.29 -0.50
N GLY A 119 -14.54 -2.41 -1.17
CA GLY A 119 -14.27 -1.62 -2.38
C GLY A 119 -12.95 -1.97 -3.05
N CYS A 120 -12.58 -1.14 -4.01
CA CYS A 120 -11.34 -1.27 -4.77
C CYS A 120 -10.40 -0.08 -4.51
N GLY A 121 -9.12 -0.21 -4.86
CA GLY A 121 -8.12 0.84 -4.67
C GLY A 121 -7.18 1.02 -5.85
N ARG A 122 -6.64 2.23 -6.00
CA ARG A 122 -5.67 2.62 -7.05
C ARG A 122 -4.82 3.81 -6.60
N PRO A 123 -3.68 4.08 -7.25
CA PRO A 123 -3.06 5.41 -7.19
C PRO A 123 -4.10 6.48 -7.55
N ALA A 124 -4.17 7.54 -6.74
CA ALA A 124 -5.01 8.69 -7.06
C ALA A 124 -4.34 9.53 -8.17
N PRO A 125 -5.15 10.14 -9.07
CA PRO A 125 -4.63 11.00 -10.14
C PRO A 125 -4.00 12.29 -9.62
#